data_AF-A0A522UBK8-F1
#
_entry.id   AF-A0A522UBK8-F1
#
_cell.length_a   1.000
_cell.length_b   1.000
_cell.length_c   1.000
_cell.angle_alpha   90.00
_cell.angle_beta   90.00
_cell.angle_gamma   90.00
#
_symmetry.space_group_name_H-M   'P 1'
#
loop_
_entity.id
_entity.type
_entity.pdbx_description
1 polymer ?
#
loop_
_entity_poly.entity_id
_entity_poly.type
_entity_poly.pdbx_seq_one_letter_code
_entity_poly.pdbx_strand_id
1 'polypeptide(L)' 'MIELIILFLAVLAVIAVYYVLKTAKHLIVNTILGLILLAASNIVFKMGIDYSPIAILVCALGGIPGAALVIILHVLKVAF' A
#
# COMPACT_ATOMS: atom_id res chain seq x y z
N MET A 1 -3.25 -5.77 41.81
CA MET A 1 -2.41 -6.38 40.74
C MET A 1 -3.12 -6.34 39.37
N ILE A 2 -4.40 -6.71 39.28
CA ILE A 2 -5.17 -6.73 38.01
C ILE A 2 -5.37 -5.33 37.40
N GLU A 3 -5.59 -4.31 38.22
CA GLU A 3 -5.79 -2.92 37.75
C GLU A 3 -4.59 -2.38 36.97
N LEU A 4 -3.37 -2.75 37.38
CA LEU A 4 -2.14 -2.36 36.71
C LEU A 4 -1.99 -3.03 35.33
N ILE A 5 -2.43 -4.29 35.20
CA ILE A 5 -2.45 -5.05 33.94
C ILE A 5 -3.46 -4.45 32.96
N ILE A 6 -4.66 -4.11 33.43
CA ILE A 6 -5.70 -3.51 32.60
C ILE A 6 -5.25 -2.13 32.09
N LEU A 7 -4.61 -1.34 32.95
CA LEU A 7 -4.10 -0.02 32.58
C LEU A 7 -2.98 -0.13 31.54
N PHE A 8 -2.05 -1.08 31.71
CA PHE A 8 -0.99 -1.31 30.73
C PHE A 8 -1.54 -1.79 29.38
N LEU A 9 -2.52 -2.69 29.39
CA LEU A 9 -3.17 -3.19 28.17
C LEU A 9 -3.96 -2.08 27.45
N ALA A 10 -4.64 -1.22 28.21
CA ALA A 10 -5.34 -0.06 27.65
C ALA A 10 -4.38 0.92 26.96
N VAL A 11 -3.24 1.23 27.60
CA VAL A 11 -2.20 2.08 26.99
C VAL A 11 -1.66 1.45 25.70
N LEU A 12 -1.38 0.14 25.72
CA LEU A 12 -0.91 -0.57 24.54
C LEU A 12 -1.94 -0.53 23.40
N ALA A 13 -3.22 -0.71 23.72
CA ALA A 13 -4.32 -0.63 22.75
C ALA A 13 -4.42 0.77 22.13
N VAL A 14 -4.30 1.84 22.92
CA VAL A 14 -4.30 3.21 22.40
C VAL A 14 -3.11 3.45 21.46
N ILE A 15 -1.92 2.98 21.83
CA ILE A 15 -0.72 3.09 20.98
C ILE A 15 -0.92 2.33 19.67
N ALA A 16 -1.45 1.11 19.73
CA ALA A 16 -1.74 0.30 18.55
C ALA A 16 -2.74 1.00 17.62
N VAL A 17 -3.85 1.51 18.16
CA VAL A 17 -4.87 2.25 17.40
C VAL A 17 -4.28 3.53 16.79
N TYR A 18 -3.46 4.27 17.54
CA TYR A 18 -2.78 5.47 17.04
C TYR A 18 -1.87 5.13 15.86
N TYR A 19 -1.12 4.04 15.94
CA TYR A 19 -0.28 3.56 14.84
C TYR A 19 -1.10 3.13 13.62
N VAL A 20 -2.20 2.41 13.83
CA VAL A 20 -3.11 2.00 12.74
C VAL A 20 -3.71 3.21 12.03
N LEU A 21 -4.18 4.21 12.77
CA LEU A 21 -4.72 5.46 12.21
C LEU A 21 -3.63 6.24 11.43
N LYS A 22 -2.39 6.25 11.92
CA LYS A 22 -1.27 6.89 11.25
C LYS A 22 -0.87 6.15 9.96
N THR A 23 -0.85 4.83 9.99
CA THR A 23 -0.61 3.97 8.82
C THR A 23 -1.72 4.10 7.79
N ALA A 24 -2.98 4.22 8.19
CA ALA A 24 -4.11 4.41 7.28
C ALA A 24 -3.97 5.69 6.44
N LYS A 25 -3.54 6.80 7.05
CA LYS A 25 -3.22 8.03 6.30
C LYS A 25 -2.06 7.84 5.33
N HIS A 26 -1.05 7.06 5.73
CA HIS A 26 0.08 6.76 4.86
C HIS A 26 -0.33 5.86 3.69
N LEU A 27 -1.21 4.88 3.91
CA LEU A 27 -1.77 4.00 2.88
C LEU A 27 -2.50 4.79 1.79
N ILE A 28 -3.28 5.81 2.14
CA ILE A 28 -3.98 6.65 1.16
C ILE A 28 -2.98 7.37 0.26
N VAL A 29 -1.97 8.02 0.86
CA VAL A 29 -0.94 8.75 0.12
C VAL A 29 -0.10 7.80 -0.75
N ASN A 30 0.26 6.64 -0.21
CA ASN A 30 1.04 5.61 -0.90
C ASN A 30 0.23 4.97 -2.06
N THR A 31 -1.08 4.77 -1.88
CA THR A 31 -2.00 4.31 -2.93
C THR A 31 -2.09 5.33 -4.05
N ILE A 32 -2.28 6.62 -3.72
CA ILE A 32 -2.38 7.70 -4.72
C ILE A 32 -1.07 7.81 -5.49
N LEU A 33 0.08 7.83 -4.81
CA LEU A 33 1.41 7.84 -5.46
C LEU A 33 1.63 6.61 -6.33
N GLY A 34 1.27 5.41 -5.84
CA GLY A 34 1.39 4.16 -6.60
C GLY A 34 0.52 4.14 -7.85
N LEU A 35 -0.73 4.62 -7.76
CA LEU A 35 -1.64 4.75 -8.91
C LEU A 35 -1.15 5.79 -9.92
N ILE A 36 -0.67 6.95 -9.44
CA ILE A 36 -0.08 7.98 -10.30
C ILE A 36 1.14 7.42 -11.04
N LEU A 37 2.00 6.67 -10.34
CA LEU A 37 3.20 6.06 -10.92
C LEU A 37 2.85 4.98 -11.95
N LEU A 38 1.83 4.16 -11.68
CA LEU A 38 1.31 3.14 -12.60
C LEU A 38 0.65 3.76 -13.84
N ALA A 39 -0.10 4.85 -13.67
CA ALA A 39 -0.69 5.59 -14.78
C ALA A 39 0.39 6.27 -15.63
N ALA A 40 1.40 6.87 -14.98
CA ALA A 40 2.54 7.48 -15.66
C ALA A 40 3.35 6.45 -16.46
N SER A 41 3.59 5.25 -15.91
CA SER A 41 4.28 4.19 -16.64
C SER A 41 3.46 3.71 -17.84
N ASN A 42 2.15 3.51 -17.70
CA ASN A 42 1.27 3.13 -18.81
C ASN A 42 1.30 4.18 -19.96
N ILE A 43 1.31 5.48 -19.64
CA ILE A 43 1.36 6.56 -20.62
C ILE A 43 2.74 6.67 -21.29
N VAL A 44 3.83 6.61 -20.50
CA VAL A 44 5.20 6.80 -20.98
C VAL A 44 5.71 5.59 -21.76
N PHE A 45 5.45 4.38 -21.26
CA PHE A 45 5.95 3.16 -21.88
C PHE A 45 5.02 2.59 -22.97
N LYS A 46 3.76 3.06 -23.09
CA LYS A 46 2.74 2.44 -23.96
C LYS A 46 2.63 0.91 -23.73
N MET A 47 3.07 0.47 -22.57
CA MET A 47 2.90 -0.88 -22.06
C MET A 47 1.43 -0.95 -21.73
N GLY A 48 0.63 -1.69 -22.50
CA GLY A 48 -0.80 -1.90 -22.23
C GLY A 48 -0.98 -2.70 -20.95
N ILE A 49 -0.60 -2.10 -19.82
CA ILE A 49 -0.77 -2.65 -18.49
C ILE A 49 -2.27 -2.64 -18.28
N ASP A 50 -2.85 -3.83 -18.32
CA ASP A 50 -4.24 -4.00 -17.97
C ASP A 50 -4.40 -3.48 -16.53
N TYR A 51 -5.35 -2.57 -16.31
CA TYR A 51 -5.75 -2.09 -14.98
C TYR A 51 -6.49 -3.22 -14.25
N SER A 52 -5.79 -4.33 -14.06
CA SER A 52 -6.35 -5.52 -13.46
C SER A 52 -6.52 -5.27 -11.95
N PRO A 53 -7.62 -5.74 -11.36
CA PRO A 53 -7.95 -5.49 -9.95
C PRO A 53 -6.81 -5.81 -9.00
N ILE A 54 -5.99 -6.81 -9.35
CA ILE A 54 -4.86 -7.27 -8.55
C ILE A 54 -3.72 -6.24 -8.52
N ALA A 55 -3.40 -5.57 -9.63
CA ALA A 55 -2.35 -4.52 -9.64
C ALA A 55 -2.75 -3.31 -8.80
N ILE A 56 -4.03 -2.93 -8.87
CA ILE A 56 -4.57 -1.83 -8.08
C ILE A 56 -4.51 -2.19 -6.58
N LEU A 57 -4.81 -3.45 -6.22
CA LEU A 57 -4.71 -3.94 -4.84
C LEU A 57 -3.27 -3.93 -4.32
N VAL A 58 -2.31 -4.38 -5.12
CA VAL A 58 -0.88 -4.40 -4.78
C VAL A 58 -0.33 -2.98 -4.67
N CYS A 59 -0.73 -2.07 -5.55
CA CYS A 59 -0.41 -0.64 -5.43
C CYS A 59 -1.13 0.02 -4.24
N ALA A 60 -2.32 -0.44 -3.82
CA ALA A 60 -2.99 0.10 -2.65
C ALA A 60 -2.31 -0.36 -1.34
N LEU A 61 -1.88 -1.61 -1.28
CA LEU A 61 -1.21 -2.20 -0.12
C LEU A 61 0.27 -1.80 -0.03
N GLY A 62 0.96 -1.74 -1.17
CA GLY A 62 2.40 -1.48 -1.27
C GLY A 62 2.76 -0.06 -1.72
N GLY A 63 1.87 0.67 -2.39
CA GLY A 63 2.10 2.00 -2.99
C GLY A 63 3.36 2.11 -3.82
N ILE A 64 4.33 2.97 -3.47
CA ILE A 64 5.54 3.17 -4.30
C ILE A 64 6.28 1.85 -4.57
N PRO A 65 6.66 1.03 -3.55
CA PRO A 65 7.28 -0.27 -3.81
C PRO A 65 6.31 -1.25 -4.50
N GLY A 66 5.00 -1.14 -4.27
CA GLY A 66 3.98 -1.94 -4.97
C GLY A 66 3.94 -1.67 -6.48
N ALA A 67 3.96 -0.40 -6.87
CA ALA A 67 4.00 0.04 -8.26
C ALA A 67 5.32 -0.37 -8.94
N ALA A 68 6.45 -0.24 -8.24
CA ALA A 68 7.74 -0.72 -8.74
C ALA A 68 7.71 -2.23 -9.04
N LEU A 69 7.06 -3.03 -8.17
CA LEU A 69 6.92 -4.47 -8.33
C LEU A 69 6.06 -4.85 -9.53
N VAL A 70 4.93 -4.15 -9.73
CA VAL A 70 4.05 -4.34 -10.90
C VAL A 70 4.79 -4.00 -12.20
N ILE A 71 5.56 -2.89 -12.23
CA ILE A 71 6.36 -2.50 -13.40
C ILE A 71 7.42 -3.56 -13.72
N ILE A 72 8.09 -4.11 -12.72
CA ILE A 72 9.09 -5.18 -12.90
C ILE A 72 8.45 -6.45 -13.46
N LEU A 73 7.28 -6.86 -12.93
CA LEU A 73 6.54 -8.04 -13.42
C LEU A 73 6.07 -7.89 -14.87
N HIS A 74 5.63 -6.68 -15.25
CA HIS A 74 5.25 -6.37 -16.63
C HIS A 74 6.45 -6.44 -17.58
N VAL A 75 7.61 -5.87 -17.18
CA VAL A 75 8.86 -5.96 -17.96
C VAL A 75 9.29 -7.41 -18.16
N LEU A 76 9.08 -8.27 -17.15
CA LEU A 76 9.36 -9.70 -17.22
C LEU A 76 8.34 -10.50 -18.05
N LYS A 77 7.23 -9.89 -18.51
CA LYS A 77 6.12 -10.56 -19.23
C LYS A 77 5.48 -11.73 -18.45
N VAL A 78 5.68 -11.81 -17.14
CA VAL A 78 5.19 -12.92 -16.30
C VAL A 78 3.77 -12.64 -15.78
N ALA A 79 3.41 -11.37 -15.56
CA ALA A 79 2.05 -10.94 -15.23
C ALA A 79 1.89 -9.42 -15.40
N PHE A 80 0.68 -9.01 -15.79
CA PHE A 80 0.24 -7.66 -16.20
C PHE A 80 0.90 -7.13 -17.46
#